data_AF-A0A5K7ZMJ1-F1
#
_entry.id   AF-A0A5K7ZMJ1-F1
#
_cell.length_a   1.000
_cell.length_b   1.000
_cell.length_c   1.000
_cell.angle_alpha   90.00
_cell.angle_beta   90.00
_cell.angle_gamma   90.00
#
_symmetry.space_group_name_H-M   'P 1'
#
loop_
_entity.id
_entity.type
_entity.pdbx_description
1 polymer ?
#
loop_
_entity_poly.entity_id
_entity_poly.type
_entity_poly.pdbx_seq_one_letter_code
_entity_poly.pdbx_strand_id
1 'polypeptide(L)'
;MAGMGPLDFILYQDYIKNCFPKTILLYLSDFDLCKAPNLSGATLAPFQSISKVKNLFNLVWNYGLEGDFAEFFISNYLPEYRFQFIFKGVVNKLFGKSKATPHPDTQLLEKHNTIDSHIDALNDKLKNGSTWVDINLKMVEIFLQWCDTNRIKVIIIEGDYHPKALRLNLKIHKTVSEKIRQSAEKFHADYIDREDLLDFNESDFSDAVHVNAKAGYTFTERLIRILDALVKSKKFQLGVIPA
;
A
#
# COMPACT_ATOMS: atom_id res chain seq x y z
N MET A 1 -0.24 8.76 8.15
CA MET A 1 -1.48 8.14 7.65
C MET A 1 -1.14 6.70 7.29
N ALA A 2 -1.79 5.71 7.89
CA ALA A 2 -1.60 4.32 7.45
C ALA A 2 -2.29 4.16 6.09
N GLY A 3 -1.50 4.15 5.01
CA GLY A 3 -1.98 4.00 3.65
C GLY A 3 -2.37 2.55 3.33
N MET A 4 -3.19 2.38 2.31
CA MET A 4 -3.40 1.09 1.67
C MET A 4 -2.09 0.65 0.99
N GLY A 5 -1.67 -0.59 1.22
CA GLY A 5 -0.54 -1.17 0.51
C GLY A 5 -0.93 -1.69 -0.88
N PRO A 6 0.05 -2.11 -1.70
CA PRO A 6 -0.19 -2.65 -3.05
C PRO A 6 -1.20 -3.81 -3.11
N LEU A 7 -1.17 -4.71 -2.13
CA LEU A 7 -2.12 -5.81 -2.02
C LEU A 7 -3.55 -5.31 -1.76
N ASP A 8 -3.71 -4.28 -0.93
CA ASP A 8 -5.01 -3.71 -0.60
C ASP A 8 -5.68 -3.11 -1.85
N PHE A 9 -4.91 -2.53 -2.78
CA PHE A 9 -5.47 -2.01 -4.02
C PHE A 9 -6.21 -3.08 -4.83
N ILE A 10 -5.78 -4.34 -4.79
CA ILE A 10 -6.50 -5.45 -5.44
C ILE A 10 -7.73 -5.83 -4.63
N LEU A 11 -7.57 -6.00 -3.32
CA LEU A 11 -8.61 -6.52 -2.44
C LEU A 11 -9.79 -5.54 -2.29
N TYR A 12 -9.56 -4.24 -2.34
CA TYR A 12 -10.65 -3.28 -2.11
C TYR A 12 -11.28 -2.74 -3.40
N GLN A 13 -10.96 -3.29 -4.58
CA GLN A 13 -11.52 -2.82 -5.86
C GLN A 13 -13.05 -2.76 -5.89
N ASP A 14 -13.76 -3.75 -5.34
CA ASP A 14 -15.24 -3.74 -5.36
C ASP A 14 -15.79 -2.69 -4.39
N TYR A 15 -15.16 -2.54 -3.23
CA TYR A 15 -15.50 -1.48 -2.29
C TYR A 15 -15.31 -0.10 -2.94
N ILE A 16 -14.14 0.14 -3.53
CA ILE A 16 -13.81 1.36 -4.26
C ILE A 16 -14.82 1.60 -5.38
N LYS A 17 -15.17 0.58 -6.17
CA LYS A 17 -16.16 0.71 -7.25
C LYS A 17 -17.51 1.21 -6.74
N ASN A 18 -17.95 0.69 -5.60
CA ASN A 18 -19.24 1.04 -5.00
C ASN A 18 -19.26 2.45 -4.41
N CYS A 19 -18.10 3.09 -4.25
CA CYS A 19 -18.01 4.52 -3.94
C CYS A 19 -18.14 5.42 -5.18
N PHE A 20 -18.26 4.83 -6.38
CA PHE A 20 -18.34 5.52 -7.67
C PHE A 20 -17.29 6.65 -7.87
N PRO A 21 -16.00 6.40 -7.59
CA PRO A 21 -14.98 7.42 -7.68
C PRO A 21 -14.75 7.83 -9.13
N LYS A 22 -14.64 9.13 -9.37
CA LYS A 22 -14.17 9.68 -10.64
C LYS A 22 -12.65 9.81 -10.67
N THR A 23 -12.04 9.96 -9.49
CA THR A 23 -10.61 10.13 -9.31
C THR A 23 -10.15 9.43 -8.04
N ILE A 24 -9.01 8.77 -8.11
CA ILE A 24 -8.33 8.12 -6.97
C ILE A 24 -6.95 8.74 -6.81
N LEU A 25 -6.60 9.05 -5.57
CA LEU A 25 -5.27 9.49 -5.17
C LEU A 25 -4.55 8.29 -4.56
N LEU A 26 -3.42 7.91 -5.14
CA LEU A 26 -2.57 6.83 -4.65
C LEU A 26 -1.30 7.41 -4.07
N TYR A 27 -1.04 7.10 -2.80
CA TYR A 27 0.24 7.37 -2.17
C TYR A 27 1.11 6.14 -2.26
N LEU A 28 2.26 6.27 -2.92
CA LEU A 28 3.19 5.16 -3.13
C LEU A 28 4.60 5.60 -2.79
N SER A 29 5.25 4.88 -1.90
CA SER A 29 6.68 5.01 -1.61
C SER A 29 7.44 3.72 -1.91
N ASP A 30 8.76 3.79 -1.95
CA ASP A 30 9.65 2.63 -1.93
C ASP A 30 9.45 1.77 -0.69
N PHE A 31 9.11 2.33 0.46
CA PHE A 31 8.71 1.56 1.63
C PHE A 31 7.51 0.64 1.34
N ASP A 32 6.50 1.14 0.63
CA ASP A 32 5.31 0.35 0.28
C ASP A 32 5.65 -0.77 -0.72
N LEU A 33 6.50 -0.48 -1.71
CA LEU A 33 6.89 -1.45 -2.74
C LEU A 33 7.96 -2.44 -2.28
N CYS A 34 8.74 -2.14 -1.25
CA CYS A 34 9.73 -3.05 -0.69
C CYS A 34 9.18 -3.97 0.41
N LYS A 35 7.93 -3.78 0.85
CA LYS A 35 7.33 -4.61 1.90
C LYS A 35 6.80 -5.92 1.35
N ALA A 36 7.06 -7.02 2.05
CA ALA A 36 6.42 -8.30 1.73
C ALA A 36 4.88 -8.16 1.79
N PRO A 37 4.13 -8.67 0.80
CA PRO A 37 2.66 -8.62 0.83
C PRO A 37 2.10 -9.32 2.07
N ASN A 38 1.25 -8.64 2.84
CA ASN A 38 0.68 -9.19 4.09
C ASN A 38 -0.63 -9.94 3.82
N LEU A 39 -0.52 -11.21 3.43
CA LEU A 39 -1.68 -12.08 3.19
C LEU A 39 -2.44 -12.45 4.46
N SER A 40 -1.79 -12.51 5.63
CA SER A 40 -2.50 -12.75 6.90
C SER A 40 -3.48 -11.62 7.20
N GLY A 41 -3.07 -10.36 6.97
CA GLY A 41 -3.94 -9.19 7.08
C GLY A 41 -5.07 -9.16 6.04
N ALA A 42 -4.83 -9.71 4.85
CA ALA A 42 -5.83 -9.79 3.77
C ALA A 42 -7.07 -10.64 4.14
N THR A 43 -6.99 -11.48 5.17
CA THR A 43 -8.15 -12.24 5.67
C THR A 43 -9.26 -11.34 6.23
N LEU A 44 -8.91 -10.12 6.63
CA LEU A 44 -9.84 -9.10 7.13
C LEU A 44 -10.51 -8.29 6.00
N ALA A 45 -10.02 -8.41 4.76
CA ALA A 45 -10.58 -7.67 3.63
C ALA A 45 -12.01 -8.15 3.29
N PRO A 46 -12.82 -7.30 2.62
CA PRO A 46 -14.13 -7.70 2.12
C PRO A 46 -14.09 -8.97 1.25
N PHE A 47 -15.23 -9.64 1.09
CA PHE A 47 -15.35 -10.78 0.18
C PHE A 47 -14.86 -10.43 -1.23
N GLN A 48 -13.98 -11.27 -1.80
CA GLN A 48 -13.50 -11.14 -3.17
C GLN A 48 -14.23 -12.10 -4.11
N SER A 49 -14.52 -11.66 -5.33
CA SER A 49 -15.04 -12.57 -6.36
C SER A 49 -14.02 -13.66 -6.75
N ILE A 50 -14.52 -14.83 -7.18
CA ILE A 50 -13.70 -16.00 -7.57
C ILE A 50 -12.62 -15.63 -8.60
N SER A 51 -12.96 -14.78 -9.57
CA SER A 51 -12.04 -14.32 -10.61
C SER A 51 -10.85 -13.54 -10.03
N LYS A 52 -11.09 -12.70 -9.01
CA LYS A 52 -10.02 -11.96 -8.32
C LYS A 52 -9.15 -12.86 -7.46
N VAL A 53 -9.76 -13.83 -6.78
CA VAL A 53 -9.03 -14.87 -6.04
C VAL A 53 -8.11 -15.66 -6.97
N LYS A 54 -8.53 -15.94 -8.21
CA LYS A 54 -7.68 -16.60 -9.22
C LYS A 54 -6.50 -15.73 -9.68
N ASN A 55 -6.70 -14.44 -9.90
CA ASN A 55 -5.61 -13.52 -10.26
C ASN A 55 -4.60 -13.41 -9.11
N LEU A 56 -5.09 -13.33 -7.86
CA LEU A 56 -4.23 -13.32 -6.68
C LEU A 56 -3.50 -14.66 -6.50
N PHE A 57 -4.16 -15.80 -6.76
CA PHE A 57 -3.54 -17.12 -6.73
C PHE A 57 -2.36 -17.24 -7.68
N ASN A 58 -2.52 -16.78 -8.93
CA ASN A 58 -1.44 -16.82 -9.92
C ASN A 58 -0.24 -15.96 -9.48
N LEU A 59 -0.51 -14.80 -8.86
CA LEU A 59 0.54 -13.94 -8.33
C LEU A 59 1.23 -14.61 -7.13
N VAL A 60 0.46 -15.18 -6.20
CA VAL A 60 0.98 -15.88 -5.02
C VAL A 60 1.88 -17.06 -5.40
N TRP A 61 1.44 -17.88 -6.34
CA TRP A 61 2.15 -19.10 -6.75
C TRP A 61 3.41 -18.80 -7.58
N ASN A 62 3.38 -17.76 -8.41
CA ASN A 62 4.55 -17.38 -9.20
C ASN A 62 5.65 -16.71 -8.36
N TYR A 63 5.33 -16.29 -7.14
CA TYR A 63 6.23 -15.50 -6.29
C TYR A 63 6.46 -16.10 -4.89
N GLY A 64 6.09 -17.35 -4.64
CA GLY A 64 6.46 -18.07 -3.41
C GLY A 64 5.73 -17.59 -2.15
N LEU A 65 4.46 -17.15 -2.27
CA LEU A 65 3.67 -16.61 -1.16
C LEU A 65 2.64 -17.62 -0.60
N GLU A 66 2.85 -18.92 -0.80
CA GLU A 66 1.82 -19.95 -0.62
C GLU A 66 1.37 -20.15 0.83
N GLY A 67 2.26 -19.88 1.80
CA GLY A 67 2.08 -20.21 3.22
C GLY A 67 0.84 -19.59 3.89
N ASP A 68 0.38 -18.43 3.40
CA ASP A 68 -0.78 -17.71 3.93
C ASP A 68 -1.97 -17.67 2.97
N PHE A 69 -1.82 -18.21 1.76
CA PHE A 69 -2.89 -18.18 0.77
C PHE A 69 -4.06 -19.10 1.10
N ALA A 70 -3.79 -20.28 1.68
CA ALA A 70 -4.83 -21.22 2.09
C ALA A 70 -5.80 -20.58 3.10
N GLU A 71 -5.25 -19.80 4.03
CA GLU A 71 -6.03 -19.09 5.04
C GLU A 71 -6.83 -17.91 4.45
N PHE A 72 -6.21 -17.15 3.54
CA PHE A 72 -6.92 -16.15 2.74
C PHE A 72 -8.10 -16.76 1.96
N PHE A 73 -7.86 -17.88 1.26
CA PHE A 73 -8.88 -18.58 0.48
C PHE A 73 -10.05 -19.01 1.37
N ILE A 74 -9.78 -19.73 2.46
CA ILE A 74 -10.79 -20.18 3.42
C ILE A 74 -11.58 -18.98 3.97
N SER A 75 -10.90 -17.90 4.35
CA SER A 75 -11.56 -16.71 4.89
C SER A 75 -12.52 -16.03 3.90
N ASN A 76 -12.25 -16.12 2.59
CA ASN A 76 -13.15 -15.56 1.58
C ASN A 76 -14.41 -16.40 1.40
N TYR A 77 -14.33 -17.73 1.47
CA TYR A 77 -15.50 -18.59 1.21
C TYR A 77 -16.27 -19.02 2.46
N LEU A 78 -15.68 -18.84 3.64
CA LEU A 78 -16.31 -19.15 4.93
C LEU A 78 -16.30 -17.88 5.80
N PRO A 79 -17.34 -17.04 5.73
CA PRO A 79 -17.47 -15.86 6.57
C PRO A 79 -17.28 -16.16 8.06
N GLU A 80 -17.76 -17.32 8.52
CA GLU A 80 -17.63 -17.79 9.89
C GLU A 80 -16.17 -17.98 10.31
N TYR A 81 -15.27 -18.31 9.37
CA TYR A 81 -13.83 -18.37 9.64
C TYR A 81 -13.26 -16.98 10.00
N ARG A 82 -13.80 -15.90 9.43
CA ARG A 82 -13.37 -14.53 9.76
C ARG A 82 -13.79 -14.13 11.17
N PHE A 83 -15.01 -14.50 11.56
CA PHE A 83 -15.67 -13.96 12.76
C PHE A 83 -15.72 -14.90 13.97
N GLN A 84 -15.46 -16.21 13.83
CA GLN A 84 -15.54 -17.15 14.94
C GLN A 84 -14.20 -17.79 15.30
N PHE A 85 -13.76 -17.57 16.54
CA PHE A 85 -12.55 -18.15 17.12
C PHE A 85 -12.56 -19.69 17.14
N ILE A 86 -13.75 -20.29 17.28
CA ILE A 86 -13.94 -21.75 17.30
C ILE A 86 -13.57 -22.35 15.94
N PHE A 87 -14.02 -21.75 14.84
CA PHE A 87 -13.74 -22.24 13.49
C PHE A 87 -12.26 -22.08 13.12
N LYS A 88 -11.63 -20.96 13.53
CA LYS A 88 -10.17 -20.77 13.44
C LYS A 88 -9.41 -21.87 14.17
N GLY A 89 -9.84 -22.24 15.37
CA GLY A 89 -9.21 -23.31 16.15
C GLY A 89 -9.26 -24.69 15.47
N VAL A 90 -10.39 -25.03 14.84
CA VAL A 90 -10.55 -26.31 14.12
C VAL A 90 -9.67 -26.37 12.87
N VAL A 91 -9.68 -25.31 12.05
CA VAL A 91 -8.86 -25.20 10.85
C VAL A 91 -7.37 -25.22 11.20
N ASN A 92 -6.94 -24.44 12.20
CA ASN A 92 -5.54 -24.44 12.64
C ASN A 92 -5.07 -25.82 13.12
N LYS A 93 -5.96 -26.58 13.78
CA LYS A 93 -5.70 -27.97 14.18
C LYS A 93 -5.63 -28.92 12.98
N LEU A 94 -6.46 -28.73 11.95
CA LEU A 94 -6.46 -29.54 10.73
C LEU A 94 -5.23 -29.27 9.84
N PHE A 95 -4.77 -28.03 9.76
CA PHE A 95 -3.62 -27.62 8.94
C PHE A 95 -2.29 -27.56 9.71
N GLY A 96 -2.25 -28.08 10.94
CA GLY A 96 -1.00 -28.20 11.72
C GLY A 96 -0.39 -26.88 12.19
N LYS A 97 -1.11 -25.75 12.11
CA LYS A 97 -0.70 -24.46 12.69
C LYS A 97 -0.92 -24.51 14.21
N SER A 98 -0.07 -25.23 14.94
CA SER A 98 -0.25 -25.52 16.37
C SER A 98 0.06 -24.35 17.32
N LYS A 99 0.44 -23.18 16.81
CA LYS A 99 0.61 -21.98 17.62
C LYS A 99 0.12 -20.82 16.80
N ALA A 100 -0.84 -20.06 17.34
CA ALA A 100 -0.96 -18.66 16.97
C ALA A 100 0.44 -18.07 17.19
N THR A 101 1.17 -17.85 16.11
CA THR A 101 2.39 -17.04 16.17
C THR A 101 1.96 -15.74 16.83
N PRO A 102 2.54 -15.37 17.98
CA PRO A 102 2.30 -14.06 18.55
C PRO A 102 2.51 -13.05 17.43
N HIS A 103 1.60 -12.08 17.28
CA HIS A 103 1.86 -10.93 16.43
C HIS A 103 3.27 -10.42 16.83
N PRO A 104 4.21 -10.24 15.90
CA PRO A 104 5.57 -9.85 16.25
C PRO A 104 5.64 -8.50 17.02
N ASP A 105 4.53 -7.78 17.08
CA ASP A 105 4.36 -6.51 17.78
C ASP A 105 4.29 -6.62 19.31
N THR A 106 4.12 -7.81 19.91
CA THR A 106 4.12 -7.95 21.38
C THR A 106 5.48 -8.29 21.99
N GLN A 107 6.53 -8.55 21.19
CA GLN A 107 7.87 -8.91 21.71
C GLN A 107 8.98 -7.87 21.43
N LEU A 108 8.65 -6.69 20.89
CA LEU A 108 9.62 -5.64 20.59
C LEU A 108 9.40 -4.34 21.39
N LEU A 109 8.70 -4.41 22.53
CA LEU A 109 8.39 -3.22 23.34
C LEU A 109 9.55 -2.67 24.20
N GLU A 110 10.78 -3.18 24.05
CA GLU A 110 11.94 -2.70 24.83
C GLU A 110 13.22 -2.47 24.02
N LYS A 111 13.13 -2.15 22.72
CA LYS A 111 14.27 -1.51 22.03
C LYS A 111 13.99 -0.02 21.93
N HIS A 112 14.80 0.78 22.61
CA HIS A 112 14.89 2.24 22.53
C HIS A 112 14.15 2.83 21.31
N ASN A 113 12.93 3.36 21.54
CA ASN A 113 12.10 4.06 20.54
C ASN A 113 12.74 5.40 20.18
N THR A 114 13.87 5.35 19.50
CA THR A 114 14.56 6.52 18.98
C THR A 114 14.33 6.60 17.50
N ILE A 115 14.35 7.80 16.93
CA ILE A 115 14.20 7.98 15.49
C ILE A 115 15.27 7.20 14.71
N ASP A 116 16.48 7.09 15.26
CA ASP A 116 17.58 6.32 14.68
C ASP A 116 17.27 4.82 14.60
N SER A 117 16.68 4.22 15.64
CA SER A 117 16.32 2.80 15.59
C SER A 117 15.21 2.51 14.58
N HIS A 118 14.27 3.44 14.41
CA HIS A 118 13.27 3.35 13.35
C HIS A 118 13.89 3.48 11.95
N ILE A 119 14.87 4.37 11.77
CA ILE A 119 15.59 4.56 10.51
C ILE A 119 16.38 3.30 10.16
N ASP A 120 17.09 2.71 11.12
CA ASP A 120 17.84 1.47 10.91
C ASP A 120 16.91 0.31 10.53
N ALA A 121 15.77 0.18 11.23
CA ALA A 121 14.76 -0.83 10.90
C ALA A 121 14.16 -0.63 9.49
N LEU A 122 13.95 0.62 9.06
CA LEU A 122 13.51 0.93 7.70
C LEU A 122 14.60 0.58 6.67
N ASN A 123 15.85 0.93 6.93
CA ASN A 123 16.98 0.62 6.05
C ASN A 123 17.11 -0.89 5.83
N ASP A 124 16.99 -1.69 6.90
CA ASP A 124 17.05 -3.14 6.80
C ASP A 124 15.88 -3.70 5.98
N LYS A 125 14.68 -3.13 6.14
CA LYS A 125 13.52 -3.50 5.31
C LYS A 125 13.74 -3.17 3.84
N LEU A 126 14.22 -1.97 3.51
CA LEU A 126 14.44 -1.54 2.13
C LEU A 126 15.55 -2.35 1.44
N LYS A 127 16.67 -2.59 2.14
CA LYS A 127 17.78 -3.41 1.61
C LYS A 127 17.37 -4.83 1.29
N ASN A 128 16.60 -5.47 2.17
CA ASN A 128 16.14 -6.84 1.98
C ASN A 128 14.87 -6.92 1.13
N GLY A 129 14.19 -5.80 0.92
CA GLY A 129 12.88 -5.73 0.30
C GLY A 129 12.89 -5.49 -1.21
N SER A 130 14.07 -5.32 -1.83
CA SER A 130 14.17 -5.10 -3.28
C SER A 130 13.56 -6.23 -4.11
N THR A 131 13.51 -7.45 -3.57
CA THR A 131 12.87 -8.62 -4.19
C THR A 131 11.35 -8.48 -4.32
N TRP A 132 10.72 -7.67 -3.47
CA TRP A 132 9.27 -7.46 -3.47
C TRP A 132 8.83 -6.35 -4.42
N VAL A 133 9.74 -5.51 -4.90
CA VAL A 133 9.41 -4.34 -5.73
C VAL A 133 8.63 -4.73 -6.97
N ASP A 134 9.10 -5.74 -7.71
CA ASP A 134 8.43 -6.15 -8.95
C ASP A 134 7.05 -6.78 -8.69
N ILE A 135 6.91 -7.49 -7.58
CA ILE A 135 5.66 -8.13 -7.17
C ILE A 135 4.63 -7.07 -6.79
N ASN A 136 5.03 -6.12 -5.94
CA ASN A 136 4.18 -5.03 -5.49
C ASN A 136 3.84 -4.07 -6.64
N LEU A 137 4.81 -3.76 -7.50
CA LEU A 137 4.56 -2.99 -8.71
C LEU A 137 3.54 -3.71 -9.60
N LYS A 138 3.64 -5.03 -9.74
CA LYS A 138 2.65 -5.78 -10.52
C LYS A 138 1.24 -5.65 -9.96
N MET A 139 1.10 -5.64 -8.63
CA MET A 139 -0.21 -5.41 -7.99
C MET A 139 -0.72 -3.99 -8.24
N VAL A 140 0.16 -2.98 -8.18
CA VAL A 140 -0.18 -1.61 -8.57
C VAL A 140 -0.63 -1.56 -10.04
N GLU A 141 0.10 -2.18 -10.97
CA GLU A 141 -0.30 -2.20 -12.39
C GLU A 141 -1.66 -2.86 -12.61
N ILE A 142 -1.97 -3.96 -11.91
CA ILE A 142 -3.28 -4.61 -11.97
C ILE A 142 -4.37 -3.64 -11.53
N PHE A 143 -4.12 -2.85 -10.48
CA PHE A 143 -5.06 -1.84 -10.02
C PHE A 143 -5.21 -0.67 -10.99
N LEU A 144 -4.11 -0.18 -11.57
CA LEU A 144 -4.14 0.89 -12.58
C LEU A 144 -4.92 0.45 -13.83
N GLN A 145 -4.69 -0.77 -14.31
CA GLN A 145 -5.44 -1.35 -15.43
C GLN A 145 -6.93 -1.46 -15.11
N TRP A 146 -7.28 -1.84 -13.88
CA TRP A 146 -8.65 -1.89 -13.42
C TRP A 146 -9.29 -0.49 -13.39
N CYS A 147 -8.57 0.53 -12.90
CA CYS A 147 -9.04 1.91 -12.91
C CYS A 147 -9.30 2.40 -14.35
N ASP A 148 -8.36 2.17 -15.26
CA ASP A 148 -8.49 2.52 -16.68
C ASP A 148 -9.73 1.87 -17.32
N THR A 149 -9.93 0.56 -17.09
CA THR A 149 -11.12 -0.18 -17.57
C THR A 149 -12.44 0.41 -17.04
N ASN A 150 -12.43 0.91 -15.80
CA ASN A 150 -13.60 1.53 -15.17
C ASN A 150 -13.67 3.05 -15.39
N ARG A 151 -12.79 3.63 -16.23
CA ARG A 151 -12.70 5.08 -16.51
C ARG A 151 -12.50 5.92 -15.25
N ILE A 152 -11.76 5.39 -14.29
CA ILE A 152 -11.39 6.08 -13.05
C ILE A 152 -10.04 6.75 -13.28
N LYS A 153 -9.98 8.07 -13.10
CA LYS A 153 -8.72 8.80 -13.19
C LYS A 153 -7.84 8.49 -11.99
N VAL A 154 -6.54 8.29 -12.19
CA VAL A 154 -5.59 8.04 -11.10
C VAL A 154 -4.55 9.15 -11.05
N ILE A 155 -4.29 9.64 -9.84
CA ILE A 155 -3.18 10.52 -9.51
C ILE A 155 -2.31 9.77 -8.52
N ILE A 156 -1.10 9.45 -8.94
CA ILE A 156 -0.07 8.87 -8.08
C ILE A 156 0.74 10.01 -7.48
N ILE A 157 0.85 9.98 -6.18
CA ILE A 157 1.61 10.92 -5.36
C ILE A 157 2.75 10.11 -4.76
N GLU A 158 3.98 10.51 -5.06
CA GLU A 158 5.14 9.88 -4.47
C GLU A 158 5.19 10.17 -2.97
N GLY A 159 5.20 9.10 -2.17
CA GLY A 159 5.29 9.17 -0.73
C GLY A 159 6.71 9.50 -0.28
N ASP A 160 6.81 10.22 0.85
CA ASP A 160 8.08 10.56 1.46
C ASP A 160 8.27 9.87 2.80
N TYR A 161 9.51 9.80 3.24
CA TYR A 161 9.91 9.23 4.53
C TYR A 161 11.15 9.98 5.04
N HIS A 162 11.58 9.66 6.26
CA HIS A 162 12.55 10.49 6.96
C HIS A 162 13.81 10.79 6.10
N PRO A 163 14.25 12.06 5.94
CA PRO A 163 15.30 12.44 4.99
C PRO A 163 16.63 11.69 5.20
N LYS A 164 17.00 11.43 6.46
CA LYS A 164 18.16 10.60 6.79
C LYS A 164 18.07 9.18 6.23
N ALA A 165 16.91 8.51 6.34
CA ALA A 165 16.71 7.19 5.76
C ALA A 165 16.73 7.26 4.23
N LEU A 166 16.11 8.28 3.64
CA LEU A 166 16.12 8.48 2.19
C LEU A 166 17.54 8.59 1.62
N ARG A 167 18.41 9.39 2.26
CA ARG A 167 19.81 9.53 1.85
C ARG A 167 20.56 8.19 1.84
N LEU A 168 20.23 7.28 2.75
CA LEU A 168 20.83 5.94 2.82
C LEU A 168 20.30 4.99 1.73
N ASN A 169 19.13 5.29 1.17
CA ASN A 169 18.40 4.42 0.24
C ASN A 169 18.19 5.04 -1.15
N LEU A 170 18.96 6.07 -1.51
CA LEU A 170 18.80 6.79 -2.79
C LEU A 170 18.79 5.88 -4.03
N LYS A 171 19.56 4.78 -4.01
CA LYS A 171 19.58 3.83 -5.12
C LYS A 171 18.24 3.12 -5.31
N ILE A 172 17.69 2.54 -4.23
CA ILE A 172 16.41 1.82 -4.31
C ILE A 172 15.27 2.78 -4.60
N HIS A 173 15.29 3.96 -3.97
CA HIS A 173 14.36 5.04 -4.25
C HIS A 173 14.33 5.39 -5.74
N LYS A 174 15.47 5.72 -6.36
CA LYS A 174 15.55 6.02 -7.80
C LYS A 174 14.95 4.91 -8.68
N THR A 175 15.29 3.65 -8.39
CA THR A 175 14.75 2.50 -9.12
C THR A 175 13.24 2.37 -8.97
N VAL A 176 12.72 2.56 -7.75
CA VAL A 176 11.28 2.49 -7.48
C VAL A 176 10.53 3.66 -8.13
N SER A 177 10.99 4.90 -7.95
CA SER A 177 10.35 6.09 -8.53
C SER A 177 10.30 6.00 -10.05
N GLU A 178 11.36 5.52 -10.70
CA GLU A 178 11.37 5.30 -12.15
C GLU A 178 10.36 4.24 -12.57
N LYS A 179 10.28 3.11 -11.86
CA LYS A 179 9.28 2.06 -12.11
C LYS A 179 7.84 2.56 -11.94
N ILE A 180 7.57 3.32 -10.88
CA ILE A 180 6.23 3.89 -10.64
C ILE A 180 5.88 4.87 -11.77
N ARG A 181 6.82 5.73 -12.17
CA ARG A 181 6.62 6.69 -13.28
C ARG A 181 6.34 5.98 -14.59
N GLN A 182 7.09 4.94 -14.94
CA GLN A 182 6.84 4.10 -16.12
C GLN A 182 5.45 3.45 -16.09
N SER A 183 5.03 2.92 -14.93
CA SER A 183 3.67 2.40 -14.77
C SER A 183 2.61 3.50 -14.89
N ALA A 184 2.84 4.68 -14.33
CA ALA A 184 1.92 5.81 -14.44
C ALA A 184 1.71 6.22 -15.92
N GLU A 185 2.80 6.38 -16.67
CA GLU A 185 2.77 6.68 -18.11
C GLU A 185 2.02 5.61 -18.90
N LYS A 186 2.35 4.33 -18.67
CA LYS A 186 1.72 3.19 -19.33
C LYS A 186 0.20 3.13 -19.15
N PHE A 187 -0.30 3.55 -17.99
CA PHE A 187 -1.73 3.51 -17.65
C PHE A 187 -2.38 4.90 -17.63
N HIS A 188 -1.73 5.92 -18.20
CA HIS A 188 -2.23 7.30 -18.29
C HIS A 188 -2.63 7.90 -16.94
N ALA A 189 -1.96 7.49 -15.86
CA ALA A 189 -2.10 8.10 -14.54
C ALA A 189 -1.22 9.35 -14.46
N ASP A 190 -1.72 10.38 -13.79
CA ASP A 190 -0.87 11.54 -13.46
C ASP A 190 0.07 11.14 -12.33
N TYR A 191 1.31 11.63 -12.39
CA TYR A 191 2.34 11.37 -11.39
C TYR A 191 2.83 12.70 -10.83
N ILE A 192 2.83 12.82 -9.52
CA ILE A 192 3.35 13.99 -8.80
C ILE A 192 4.57 13.53 -8.02
N ASP A 193 5.73 14.04 -8.43
CA ASP A 193 6.99 13.86 -7.72
C ASP A 193 6.89 14.45 -6.31
N ARG A 194 7.54 13.81 -5.34
CA ARG A 194 7.51 14.32 -3.96
C ARG A 194 8.06 15.76 -3.86
N GLU A 195 9.03 16.10 -4.71
CA GLU A 195 9.72 17.39 -4.73
C GLU A 195 8.78 18.53 -5.14
N ASP A 196 7.69 18.22 -5.86
CA ASP A 196 6.68 19.18 -6.27
C ASP A 196 5.65 19.50 -5.17
N LEU A 197 5.56 18.65 -4.14
CA LEU A 197 4.57 18.77 -3.07
C LEU A 197 5.09 19.71 -1.98
N LEU A 198 6.01 19.19 -1.17
CA LEU A 198 6.54 19.82 0.03
C LEU A 198 7.87 19.16 0.36
N ASP A 199 8.90 19.96 0.60
CA ASP A 199 10.20 19.45 1.06
C ASP A 199 10.15 19.26 2.59
N PHE A 200 10.04 18.02 3.04
CA PHE A 200 10.03 17.69 4.46
C PHE A 200 11.45 17.71 5.03
N ASN A 201 11.60 18.30 6.22
CA ASN A 201 12.85 18.23 6.97
C ASN A 201 12.78 17.17 8.08
N GLU A 202 13.90 16.88 8.73
CA GLU A 202 13.97 15.84 9.76
C GLU A 202 13.02 16.08 10.94
N SER A 203 12.74 17.34 11.29
CA SER A 203 11.82 17.68 12.40
C SER A 203 10.34 17.46 12.07
N ASP A 204 10.01 17.27 10.79
CA ASP A 204 8.65 17.01 10.34
C ASP A 204 8.19 15.57 10.60
N PHE A 205 9.11 14.69 11.01
CA PHE A 205 8.85 13.27 11.20
C PHE A 205 8.77 12.87 12.68
N SER A 206 7.77 12.07 13.02
CA SER A 206 7.64 11.43 14.34
C SER A 206 8.41 10.11 14.42
N ASP A 207 8.60 9.43 13.28
CA ASP A 207 9.44 8.25 13.14
C ASP A 207 10.01 8.17 11.71
N ALA A 208 10.55 7.02 11.29
CA ALA A 208 11.17 6.88 9.99
C ALA A 208 10.22 7.05 8.78
N VAL A 209 8.90 6.88 8.93
CA VAL A 209 7.93 6.92 7.80
C VAL A 209 6.70 7.78 8.07
N HIS A 210 6.46 8.20 9.31
CA HIS A 210 5.31 9.01 9.69
C HIS A 210 5.71 10.45 10.00
N VAL A 211 5.04 11.38 9.33
CA VAL A 211 5.12 12.81 9.66
C VAL A 211 4.32 13.13 10.93
N ASN A 212 4.77 14.15 11.66
CA ASN A 212 4.03 14.72 12.77
C ASN A 212 2.75 15.43 12.28
N ALA A 213 1.82 15.71 13.21
CA ALA A 213 0.52 16.27 12.85
C ALA A 213 0.61 17.61 12.11
N LYS A 214 1.51 18.52 12.54
CA LYS A 214 1.67 19.85 11.94
C LYS A 214 2.16 19.75 10.49
N ALA A 215 3.16 18.91 10.24
CA ALA A 215 3.68 18.63 8.91
C ALA A 215 2.60 17.96 8.03
N GLY A 216 1.84 17.01 8.59
CA GLY A 216 0.70 16.39 7.93
C GLY A 216 -0.36 17.38 7.47
N TYR A 217 -0.77 18.34 8.32
CA TYR A 217 -1.72 19.37 7.92
C TYR A 217 -1.19 20.27 6.80
N THR A 218 0.07 20.71 6.92
CA THR A 218 0.73 21.55 5.92
C THR A 218 0.78 20.84 4.56
N PHE A 219 1.11 19.55 4.57
CA PHE A 219 1.12 18.70 3.40
C PHE A 219 -0.27 18.58 2.76
N THR A 220 -1.31 18.31 3.56
CA THR A 220 -2.69 18.21 3.06
C THR A 220 -3.17 19.53 2.42
N GLU A 221 -2.91 20.67 3.05
CA GLU A 221 -3.27 21.97 2.48
C GLU A 221 -2.59 22.22 1.13
N ARG A 222 -1.30 21.87 1.04
CA ARG A 222 -0.51 22.04 -0.18
C ARG A 222 -1.00 21.13 -1.30
N LEU A 223 -1.31 19.88 -0.98
CA LEU A 223 -1.89 18.93 -1.92
C LEU A 223 -3.22 19.45 -2.47
N ILE A 224 -4.14 19.90 -1.61
CA ILE A 224 -5.45 20.41 -2.04
C ILE A 224 -5.27 21.55 -3.06
N ARG A 225 -4.32 22.47 -2.83
CA ARG A 225 -4.04 23.55 -3.79
C ARG A 225 -3.53 23.05 -5.13
N ILE A 226 -2.66 22.03 -5.12
CA ILE A 226 -2.15 21.42 -6.36
C ILE A 226 -3.31 20.76 -7.11
N LEU A 227 -4.13 19.95 -6.44
CA LEU A 227 -5.29 19.31 -7.04
C LEU A 227 -6.30 20.32 -7.60
N ASP A 228 -6.58 21.41 -6.87
CA ASP A 228 -7.44 22.50 -7.33
C ASP A 228 -6.89 23.19 -8.59
N ALA A 229 -5.58 23.44 -8.64
CA ALA A 229 -4.93 24.04 -9.80
C ALA A 229 -5.01 23.12 -11.02
N LEU A 230 -4.76 21.83 -10.81
CA LEU A 230 -4.88 20.79 -11.83
C LEU A 230 -6.30 20.74 -12.43
N VAL A 231 -7.33 20.89 -11.60
CA VAL A 231 -8.74 20.97 -12.04
C VAL A 231 -9.04 22.23 -12.82
N LYS A 232 -8.63 23.40 -12.31
CA LYS A 232 -8.86 24.68 -12.97
C LYS A 232 -8.17 24.76 -14.33
N SER A 233 -7.01 24.12 -14.49
CA SER A 233 -6.28 24.07 -15.77
C SER A 233 -6.97 23.24 -16.87
N LYS A 234 -8.14 22.64 -16.60
CA LYS A 234 -8.83 21.67 -17.46
C LYS A 234 -8.00 20.43 -17.82
N LYS A 235 -6.81 20.25 -17.25
CA LYS A 235 -6.09 18.97 -17.24
C LYS A 235 -6.88 17.90 -16.45
N PHE A 236 -7.84 18.32 -15.62
CA PHE A 236 -8.69 17.46 -14.81
C PHE A 236 -10.14 17.97 -14.81
N GLN A 237 -11.11 17.04 -14.78
CA GLN A 237 -12.45 17.31 -14.30
C GLN A 237 -12.63 16.56 -12.98
N LEU A 238 -12.48 17.25 -11.84
CA LEU A 238 -13.07 16.74 -10.59
C LEU A 238 -14.58 16.81 -10.79
N GLY A 239 -15.19 15.67 -11.10
CA GLY A 239 -16.60 15.69 -11.42
C GLY A 239 -17.39 16.06 -10.17
N VAL A 240 -18.01 17.24 -10.21
CA VAL A 240 -18.95 17.76 -9.22
C VAL A 240 -19.90 16.65 -8.76
N ILE A 241 -20.01 16.48 -7.44
CA ILE A 241 -21.06 15.67 -6.82
C ILE A 241 -22.36 16.46 -7.01
N PRO A 242 -23.37 15.94 -7.71
CA PRO A 242 -24.68 16.59 -7.71
C PRO A 242 -25.17 16.62 -6.25
N ALA A 243 -25.58 17.80 -5.80
CA ALA A 243 -26.25 17.98 -4.51
C ALA A 243 -27.55 17.17 -4.43
#